data_AF-A0A1G8FEJ5-F1
#
_entry.id   AF-A0A1G8FEJ5-F1
#
_cell.length_a   1.000
_cell.length_b   1.000
_cell.length_c   1.000
_cell.angle_alpha   90.00
_cell.angle_beta   90.00
_cell.angle_gamma   90.00
#
_symmetry.space_group_name_H-M   'P 1'
#
loop_
_entity.id
_entity.type
_entity.pdbx_description
1 polymer ?
#
loop_
_entity_poly.entity_id
_entity_poly.type
_entity_poly.pdbx_seq_one_letter_code
_entity_poly.pdbx_strand_id
1 'polypeptide(L)'
;MQRKALIILGLLFSFSCVANDVDLYTKRAEQGDAKAQYNLGVLYTFGEGVLQNDKEAVRWYQKGAEQGDGYAQFNLAAMYGNGRGVPRNVNIGYAWTILAVYHGYDYDLNQYPYSVDKAKAALRSCEQSPNAKAFAALTKTLIPSQIADKLRGKEFSNFDDFRRAFWKEVSKDPTLAGQFNLSNIKRMKDGKAPRARFKDTVGGRRSFELHHVKEIQHGGDVYNVDNIRVNTPRNHINIHKGKR
;
A
#
# COMPACT_ATOMS: atom_id res chain seq x y z
N MET A 1 -58.99 -7.51 -13.17
CA MET A 1 -58.21 -6.65 -12.26
C MET A 1 -57.27 -7.41 -11.31
N GLN A 2 -57.28 -8.74 -11.22
CA GLN A 2 -56.49 -9.49 -10.22
C GLN A 2 -55.03 -9.83 -10.62
N ARG A 3 -54.66 -9.83 -11.91
CA ARG A 3 -53.26 -10.13 -12.32
C ARG A 3 -52.27 -8.96 -12.13
N LYS A 4 -52.74 -7.71 -12.08
CA LYS A 4 -51.89 -6.53 -11.84
C LYS A 4 -51.57 -6.32 -10.35
N ALA A 5 -52.49 -6.70 -9.45
CA ALA A 5 -52.28 -6.60 -8.00
C ALA A 5 -51.23 -7.61 -7.49
N LEU A 6 -51.15 -8.81 -8.08
CA LEU A 6 -50.19 -9.85 -7.67
C LEU A 6 -48.74 -9.51 -8.04
N ILE A 7 -48.52 -8.78 -9.14
CA ILE A 7 -47.20 -8.31 -9.56
C ILE A 7 -46.70 -7.19 -8.64
N ILE A 8 -47.59 -6.26 -8.25
CA ILE A 8 -47.26 -5.16 -7.34
C ILE A 8 -46.98 -5.68 -5.92
N LEU A 9 -47.74 -6.66 -5.43
CA LEU A 9 -47.49 -7.28 -4.13
C LEU A 9 -46.16 -8.07 -4.11
N GLY A 10 -45.83 -8.78 -5.20
CA GLY A 10 -44.56 -9.49 -5.36
C GLY A 10 -43.35 -8.55 -5.38
N LEU A 11 -43.46 -7.39 -6.05
CA LEU A 11 -42.42 -6.35 -6.09
C LEU A 11 -42.23 -5.66 -4.73
N LEU A 12 -43.30 -5.45 -3.96
CA LEU A 12 -43.21 -4.87 -2.61
C LEU A 12 -42.63 -5.84 -1.59
N PHE A 13 -42.95 -7.14 -1.71
CA PHE A 13 -42.38 -8.17 -0.83
C PHE A 13 -40.88 -8.40 -1.11
N SER A 14 -40.47 -8.34 -2.38
CA SER A 14 -39.05 -8.42 -2.76
C SER A 14 -38.26 -7.15 -2.42
N PHE A 15 -38.87 -5.96 -2.39
CA PHE A 15 -38.21 -4.75 -1.87
C PHE A 15 -38.00 -4.81 -0.34
N SER A 16 -38.97 -5.35 0.41
CA SER A 16 -38.86 -5.48 1.87
C SER A 16 -37.82 -6.49 2.33
N CYS A 17 -37.56 -7.56 1.57
CA CYS A 17 -36.53 -8.54 1.93
C CYS A 17 -35.12 -7.99 1.68
N VAL A 18 -34.91 -7.30 0.54
CA VAL A 18 -33.60 -6.75 0.16
C VAL A 18 -33.16 -5.61 1.11
N ALA A 19 -34.09 -4.76 1.58
CA ALA A 19 -33.76 -3.73 2.57
C ALA A 19 -33.32 -4.32 3.93
N ASN A 20 -33.94 -5.42 4.35
CA ASN A 20 -33.60 -6.11 5.60
C ASN A 20 -32.21 -6.80 5.50
N ASP A 21 -31.85 -7.29 4.30
CA ASP A 21 -30.53 -7.86 4.02
C ASP A 21 -29.42 -6.81 4.05
N VAL A 22 -29.68 -5.59 3.55
CA VAL A 22 -28.72 -4.47 3.60
C VAL A 22 -28.38 -4.10 5.04
N ASP A 23 -29.38 -3.93 5.90
CA ASP A 23 -29.18 -3.57 7.31
C ASP A 23 -28.43 -4.68 8.07
N LEU A 24 -28.81 -5.94 7.83
CA LEU A 24 -28.15 -7.10 8.45
C LEU A 24 -26.68 -7.21 8.01
N TYR A 25 -26.40 -7.09 6.71
CA TYR A 25 -25.03 -7.11 6.20
C TYR A 25 -24.24 -5.90 6.68
N THR A 26 -24.83 -4.71 6.75
CA THR A 26 -24.16 -3.50 7.28
C THR A 26 -23.72 -3.73 8.71
N LYS A 27 -24.63 -4.17 9.58
CA LYS A 27 -24.31 -4.45 10.99
C LYS A 27 -23.19 -5.48 11.15
N ARG A 28 -23.25 -6.60 10.40
CA ARG A 28 -22.20 -7.64 10.45
C ARG A 28 -20.88 -7.15 9.86
N ALA A 29 -20.93 -6.41 8.77
CA ALA A 29 -19.75 -5.87 8.09
C ALA A 29 -19.01 -4.85 8.96
N GLU A 30 -19.74 -4.02 9.71
CA GLU A 30 -19.19 -3.10 10.71
C GLU A 30 -18.56 -3.82 11.90
N GLN A 31 -19.08 -4.99 12.26
CA GLN A 31 -18.50 -5.89 13.28
C GLN A 31 -17.30 -6.69 12.77
N GLY A 32 -16.91 -6.52 11.51
CA GLY A 32 -15.73 -7.16 10.94
C GLY A 32 -16.00 -8.45 10.18
N ASP A 33 -17.25 -8.87 9.97
CA ASP A 33 -17.55 -10.08 9.20
C ASP A 33 -17.15 -9.92 7.73
N ALA A 34 -16.10 -10.63 7.30
CA ALA A 34 -15.54 -10.54 5.96
C ALA A 34 -16.54 -10.90 4.85
N LYS A 35 -17.42 -11.89 5.10
CA LYS A 35 -18.43 -12.32 4.13
C LYS A 35 -19.56 -11.30 4.02
N ALA A 36 -19.92 -10.65 5.13
CA ALA A 36 -20.86 -9.52 5.10
C ALA A 36 -20.26 -8.29 4.39
N GLN A 37 -18.96 -8.03 4.55
CA GLN A 37 -18.26 -6.97 3.84
C GLN A 37 -18.20 -7.25 2.33
N TYR A 38 -17.94 -8.49 1.93
CA TYR A 38 -18.08 -8.92 0.54
C TYR A 38 -19.48 -8.62 -0.01
N ASN A 39 -20.52 -9.12 0.68
CA ASN A 39 -21.91 -8.95 0.24
C ASN A 39 -22.30 -7.47 0.14
N LEU A 40 -21.89 -6.64 1.10
CA LEU A 40 -22.16 -5.21 1.05
C LEU A 40 -21.46 -4.53 -0.14
N GLY A 41 -20.25 -4.99 -0.48
CA GLY A 41 -19.56 -4.59 -1.71
C GLY A 41 -20.36 -4.92 -2.98
N VAL A 42 -20.99 -6.11 -3.03
CA VAL A 42 -21.88 -6.54 -4.13
C VAL A 42 -23.10 -5.63 -4.23
N LEU A 43 -23.77 -5.37 -3.10
CA LEU A 43 -24.94 -4.49 -3.05
C LEU A 43 -24.62 -3.10 -3.61
N TYR A 44 -23.48 -2.50 -3.22
CA TYR A 44 -23.04 -1.21 -3.76
C TYR A 44 -22.59 -1.30 -5.23
N THR A 45 -22.10 -2.44 -5.71
CA THR A 45 -21.67 -2.61 -7.11
C THR A 45 -22.86 -2.59 -8.07
N PHE A 46 -23.98 -3.17 -7.65
CA PHE A 46 -25.19 -3.32 -8.47
C PHE A 46 -26.34 -2.38 -8.09
N GLY A 47 -26.25 -1.71 -6.94
CA GLY A 47 -27.32 -0.85 -6.43
C GLY A 47 -28.52 -1.64 -5.92
N GLU A 48 -28.30 -2.83 -5.35
CA GLU A 48 -29.36 -3.67 -4.80
C GLU A 48 -29.63 -3.25 -3.35
N GLY A 49 -30.81 -2.69 -3.09
CA GLY A 49 -31.18 -2.17 -1.76
C GLY A 49 -30.44 -0.91 -1.30
N VAL A 50 -29.41 -0.48 -2.04
CA VAL A 50 -28.64 0.77 -1.84
C VAL A 50 -28.45 1.50 -3.16
N LEU A 51 -28.09 2.79 -3.13
CA LEU A 51 -27.65 3.47 -4.34
C LEU A 51 -26.31 2.90 -4.81
N GLN A 52 -26.22 2.55 -6.10
CA GLN A 52 -24.99 2.06 -6.70
C GLN A 52 -23.84 3.05 -6.47
N ASN A 53 -22.72 2.55 -5.95
CA ASN A 53 -21.55 3.34 -5.64
C ASN A 53 -20.27 2.50 -5.67
N ASP A 54 -19.55 2.56 -6.80
CA ASP A 54 -18.31 1.81 -6.99
C ASP A 54 -17.22 2.15 -5.96
N LYS A 55 -17.19 3.37 -5.39
CA LYS A 55 -16.21 3.75 -4.35
C LYS A 55 -16.49 3.06 -3.02
N GLU A 56 -17.76 3.01 -2.62
CA GLU A 56 -18.17 2.26 -1.43
C GLU A 56 -18.03 0.76 -1.65
N ALA A 57 -18.36 0.25 -2.84
CA ALA A 57 -18.09 -1.14 -3.19
C ALA A 57 -16.61 -1.51 -2.99
N VAL A 58 -15.68 -0.70 -3.52
CA VAL A 58 -14.24 -0.92 -3.31
C VAL A 58 -13.87 -0.89 -1.83
N ARG A 59 -14.41 0.06 -1.05
CA ARG A 59 -14.13 0.15 0.39
C ARG A 59 -14.54 -1.13 1.12
N TRP A 60 -15.70 -1.68 0.80
CA TRP A 60 -16.20 -2.90 1.44
C TRP A 60 -15.48 -4.16 0.96
N TYR A 61 -15.25 -4.29 -0.34
CA TYR A 61 -14.41 -5.36 -0.88
C TYR A 61 -12.99 -5.32 -0.29
N GLN A 62 -12.40 -4.14 -0.11
CA GLN A 62 -11.09 -4.01 0.50
C GLN A 62 -11.05 -4.55 1.93
N LYS A 63 -12.05 -4.21 2.76
CA LYS A 63 -12.12 -4.75 4.13
C LYS A 63 -12.26 -6.28 4.14
N GLY A 64 -13.12 -6.85 3.29
CA GLY A 64 -13.29 -8.31 3.21
C GLY A 64 -12.03 -9.00 2.66
N ALA A 65 -11.39 -8.36 1.68
CA ALA A 65 -10.20 -8.87 1.03
C ALA A 65 -8.97 -8.90 1.95
N GLU A 66 -8.80 -7.87 2.79
CA GLU A 66 -7.75 -7.79 3.83
C GLU A 66 -7.93 -8.89 4.91
N GLN A 67 -9.11 -9.49 5.01
CA GLN A 67 -9.40 -10.60 5.92
C GLN A 67 -9.29 -11.99 5.26
N GLY A 68 -8.93 -12.05 3.98
CA GLY A 68 -8.77 -13.32 3.28
C GLY A 68 -10.04 -13.85 2.60
N ASP A 69 -11.11 -13.07 2.48
CA ASP A 69 -12.31 -13.52 1.75
C ASP A 69 -12.02 -13.54 0.24
N GLY A 70 -12.00 -14.73 -0.36
CA GLY A 70 -11.61 -14.92 -1.76
C GLY A 70 -12.55 -14.22 -2.75
N TYR A 71 -13.84 -14.14 -2.43
CA TYR A 71 -14.83 -13.45 -3.27
C TYR A 71 -14.62 -11.93 -3.24
N ALA A 72 -14.37 -11.35 -2.07
CA ALA A 72 -14.01 -9.94 -1.93
C ALA A 72 -12.71 -9.59 -2.69
N GLN A 73 -11.70 -10.44 -2.59
CA GLN A 73 -10.42 -10.27 -3.29
C GLN A 73 -10.62 -10.29 -4.82
N PHE A 74 -11.39 -11.24 -5.34
CA PHE A 74 -11.68 -11.31 -6.78
C PHE A 74 -12.42 -10.06 -7.28
N ASN A 75 -13.42 -9.60 -6.54
CA ASN A 75 -14.18 -8.42 -6.94
C ASN A 75 -13.33 -7.14 -6.83
N LEU A 76 -12.52 -7.01 -5.78
CA LEU A 76 -11.54 -5.92 -5.67
C LEU A 76 -10.55 -5.92 -6.84
N ALA A 77 -10.11 -7.10 -7.27
CA ALA A 77 -9.24 -7.25 -8.43
C ALA A 77 -9.88 -6.68 -9.70
N ALA A 78 -11.15 -7.00 -9.94
CA ALA A 78 -11.91 -6.50 -11.07
C ALA A 78 -12.10 -4.97 -11.00
N MET A 79 -12.33 -4.40 -9.82
CA MET A 79 -12.43 -2.94 -9.64
C MET A 79 -11.13 -2.23 -10.03
N TYR A 80 -9.97 -2.74 -9.61
CA TYR A 80 -8.66 -2.21 -10.01
C TYR A 80 -8.35 -2.44 -11.50
N GLY A 81 -8.70 -3.60 -12.06
CA GLY A 81 -8.45 -3.92 -13.47
C GLY A 81 -9.20 -3.00 -14.44
N ASN A 82 -10.43 -2.64 -14.05
CA ASN A 82 -11.33 -1.80 -14.84
C ASN A 82 -11.30 -0.32 -14.46
N GLY A 83 -10.68 0.05 -13.33
CA GLY A 83 -10.67 1.42 -12.84
C GLY A 83 -12.03 1.89 -12.30
N ARG A 84 -12.84 0.98 -11.78
CA ARG A 84 -14.16 1.27 -11.20
C ARG A 84 -14.01 1.61 -9.72
N GLY A 85 -14.45 2.79 -9.32
CA GLY A 85 -14.33 3.26 -7.92
C GLY A 85 -12.90 3.55 -7.44
N VAL A 86 -11.88 3.08 -8.16
CA VAL A 86 -10.44 3.32 -7.91
C VAL A 86 -9.68 3.58 -9.20
N PRO A 87 -8.54 4.29 -9.16
CA PRO A 87 -7.67 4.42 -10.32
C PRO A 87 -7.25 3.05 -10.86
N ARG A 88 -7.38 2.87 -12.17
CA ARG A 88 -7.03 1.61 -12.84
C ARG A 88 -5.58 1.22 -12.52
N ASN A 89 -5.40 -0.01 -12.03
CA ASN A 89 -4.09 -0.59 -11.79
C ASN A 89 -4.14 -2.10 -11.98
N VAL A 90 -3.76 -2.56 -13.18
CA VAL A 90 -3.78 -3.97 -13.56
C VAL A 90 -2.87 -4.85 -12.70
N ASN A 91 -1.77 -4.30 -12.15
CA ASN A 91 -0.86 -5.07 -11.30
C ASN A 91 -1.47 -5.32 -9.91
N ILE A 92 -2.16 -4.33 -9.34
CA ILE A 92 -2.91 -4.51 -8.09
C ILE A 92 -4.09 -5.48 -8.32
N GLY A 93 -4.79 -5.34 -9.46
CA GLY A 93 -5.83 -6.28 -9.86
C GLY A 93 -5.33 -7.72 -9.90
N TYR A 94 -4.27 -7.98 -10.67
CA TYR A 94 -3.68 -9.31 -10.79
C TYR A 94 -3.24 -9.91 -9.46
N ALA A 95 -2.68 -9.08 -8.56
CA ALA A 95 -2.32 -9.53 -7.22
C ALA A 95 -3.56 -10.06 -6.48
N TRP A 96 -4.61 -9.24 -6.36
CA TRP A 96 -5.84 -9.63 -5.67
C TRP A 96 -6.52 -10.87 -6.29
N THR A 97 -6.50 -11.02 -7.62
CA THR A 97 -7.02 -12.23 -8.29
C THR A 97 -6.36 -13.50 -7.77
N ILE A 98 -5.08 -13.44 -7.42
CA ILE A 98 -4.34 -14.65 -7.05
C ILE A 98 -4.45 -14.94 -5.55
N LEU A 99 -4.62 -13.92 -4.71
CA LEU A 99 -5.10 -14.19 -3.34
C LEU A 99 -6.46 -14.86 -3.37
N ALA A 100 -7.37 -14.37 -4.21
CA ALA A 100 -8.73 -14.91 -4.29
C ALA A 100 -8.68 -16.42 -4.49
N VAL A 101 -7.90 -16.88 -5.49
CA VAL A 101 -7.76 -18.31 -5.77
C VAL A 101 -7.07 -19.06 -4.63
N TYR A 102 -6.03 -18.47 -4.01
CA TYR A 102 -5.40 -19.11 -2.87
C TYR A 102 -6.35 -19.28 -1.67
N HIS A 103 -7.27 -18.35 -1.48
CA HIS A 103 -8.26 -18.35 -0.41
C HIS A 103 -9.57 -19.06 -0.79
N GLY A 104 -9.51 -19.96 -1.78
CA GLY A 104 -10.62 -20.86 -2.10
C GLY A 104 -11.70 -20.25 -2.99
N TYR A 105 -11.41 -19.13 -3.68
CA TYR A 105 -12.21 -18.74 -4.83
C TYR A 105 -11.94 -19.75 -5.97
N ASP A 106 -12.88 -20.66 -6.17
CA ASP A 106 -12.78 -21.73 -7.17
C ASP A 106 -12.92 -21.15 -8.59
N TYR A 107 -11.78 -20.88 -9.23
CA TYR A 107 -11.68 -20.42 -10.61
C TYR A 107 -10.56 -21.18 -11.30
N ASP A 108 -10.84 -21.77 -12.47
CA ASP A 108 -9.88 -22.58 -13.22
C ASP A 108 -8.69 -21.73 -13.71
N LEU A 109 -7.51 -21.97 -13.12
CA LEU A 109 -6.27 -21.23 -13.38
C LEU A 109 -5.49 -21.72 -14.60
N ASN A 110 -5.93 -22.77 -15.30
CA ASN A 110 -5.19 -23.38 -16.42
C ASN A 110 -5.01 -22.46 -17.64
N GLN A 111 -5.62 -21.26 -17.65
CA GLN A 111 -5.42 -20.26 -18.70
C GLN A 111 -4.18 -19.35 -18.49
N TYR A 112 -3.56 -19.32 -17.30
CA TYR A 112 -2.45 -18.40 -17.01
C TYR A 112 -1.16 -19.10 -16.57
N PRO A 113 -0.07 -19.04 -17.38
CA PRO A 113 1.16 -19.80 -17.14
C PRO A 113 2.10 -19.22 -16.06
N TYR A 114 1.61 -18.40 -15.13
CA TYR A 114 2.45 -17.79 -14.08
C TYR A 114 1.86 -17.99 -12.68
N SER A 115 2.46 -18.96 -11.97
CA SER A 115 1.99 -19.61 -10.74
C SER A 115 1.72 -18.71 -9.54
N VAL A 116 0.78 -19.17 -8.71
CA VAL A 116 0.34 -18.69 -7.39
C VAL A 116 1.48 -18.19 -6.49
N ASP A 117 2.70 -18.73 -6.63
CA ASP A 117 3.87 -18.34 -5.86
C ASP A 117 4.41 -16.94 -6.19
N LYS A 118 4.36 -16.50 -7.46
CA LYS A 118 4.77 -15.12 -7.82
C LYS A 118 3.84 -14.07 -7.26
N ALA A 119 2.58 -14.42 -7.07
CA ALA A 119 1.58 -13.50 -6.55
C ALA A 119 1.53 -13.47 -5.04
N LYS A 120 1.69 -14.62 -4.37
CA LYS A 120 1.98 -14.68 -2.93
C LYS A 120 3.22 -13.86 -2.60
N ALA A 121 4.24 -13.87 -3.47
CA ALA A 121 5.41 -12.99 -3.36
C ALA A 121 5.07 -11.50 -3.60
N ALA A 122 4.23 -11.17 -4.59
CA ALA A 122 3.78 -9.80 -4.85
C ALA A 122 2.92 -9.21 -3.72
N LEU A 123 2.12 -10.04 -3.03
CA LEU A 123 1.23 -9.65 -1.94
C LEU A 123 1.89 -9.58 -0.57
N ARG A 124 2.78 -10.53 -0.25
CA ARG A 124 3.71 -10.36 0.86
C ARG A 124 4.57 -9.10 0.68
N SER A 125 4.82 -8.64 -0.55
CA SER A 125 5.50 -7.36 -0.80
C SER A 125 4.61 -6.10 -0.61
N CYS A 126 3.28 -6.22 -0.69
CA CYS A 126 2.34 -5.09 -0.58
C CYS A 126 1.78 -4.90 0.84
N GLU A 127 1.29 -5.95 1.51
CA GLU A 127 0.64 -5.85 2.84
C GLU A 127 1.62 -5.88 4.01
N GLN A 128 2.71 -6.64 3.88
CA GLN A 128 3.80 -6.67 4.85
C GLN A 128 4.94 -5.71 4.48
N SER A 129 4.69 -4.74 3.59
CA SER A 129 5.69 -3.76 3.17
C SER A 129 6.45 -3.23 4.39
N PRO A 130 7.72 -3.61 4.60
CA PRO A 130 8.52 -3.06 5.67
C PRO A 130 8.70 -1.54 5.46
N ASN A 131 8.43 -1.05 4.26
CA ASN A 131 8.42 0.36 3.84
C ASN A 131 7.26 1.17 4.46
N ALA A 132 6.31 0.55 5.16
CA ALA A 132 5.25 1.27 5.88
C ALA A 132 5.52 1.32 7.39
N LYS A 133 5.93 0.19 8.00
CA LYS A 133 6.26 0.11 9.44
C LYS A 133 7.72 0.45 9.75
N ALA A 134 8.70 -0.13 9.05
CA ALA A 134 10.13 0.17 9.22
C ALA A 134 10.53 1.53 8.62
N PHE A 135 9.73 2.10 7.72
CA PHE A 135 10.00 3.41 7.13
C PHE A 135 9.46 4.58 7.96
N ALA A 136 8.35 4.37 8.68
CA ALA A 136 7.96 5.24 9.78
C ALA A 136 8.99 5.22 10.93
N ALA A 137 9.76 4.13 11.06
CA ALA A 137 10.91 4.04 11.96
C ALA A 137 12.16 4.74 11.38
N LEU A 138 12.58 4.45 10.14
CA LEU A 138 13.74 5.06 9.45
C LEU A 138 13.68 6.58 9.31
N THR A 139 12.48 7.15 9.19
CA THR A 139 12.28 8.60 9.12
C THR A 139 12.36 9.30 10.49
N LYS A 140 12.54 8.53 11.57
CA LYS A 140 12.78 9.00 12.94
C LYS A 140 14.11 8.50 13.53
N THR A 141 14.76 7.52 12.93
CA THR A 141 16.01 6.91 13.44
C THR A 141 17.23 7.26 12.60
N LEU A 142 18.41 7.14 13.21
CA LEU A 142 19.73 7.27 12.58
C LEU A 142 19.93 6.26 11.43
N ILE A 143 21.05 6.39 10.70
CA ILE A 143 21.48 5.39 9.71
C ILE A 143 21.41 3.98 10.33
N PRO A 144 20.80 2.98 9.65
CA PRO A 144 20.79 1.60 10.14
C PRO A 144 22.19 1.07 10.42
N SER A 145 22.39 0.38 11.56
CA SER A 145 23.72 -0.07 12.01
C SER A 145 24.43 -0.95 10.97
N GLN A 146 23.69 -1.83 10.29
CA GLN A 146 24.24 -2.68 9.24
C GLN A 146 24.78 -1.91 8.02
N ILE A 147 24.33 -0.66 7.82
CA ILE A 147 24.88 0.26 6.81
C ILE A 147 25.98 1.12 7.43
N ALA A 148 25.79 1.60 8.66
CA ALA A 148 26.77 2.36 9.41
C ALA A 148 28.12 1.63 9.48
N ASP A 149 28.12 0.34 9.79
CA ASP A 149 29.31 -0.51 9.88
C ASP A 149 30.06 -0.62 8.55
N LYS A 150 29.33 -0.54 7.42
CA LYS A 150 29.92 -0.59 6.06
C LYS A 150 30.52 0.75 5.63
N LEU A 151 30.17 1.84 6.29
CA LEU A 151 30.61 3.19 5.98
C LEU A 151 31.65 3.70 6.99
N ARG A 152 31.70 3.12 8.19
CA ARG A 152 32.65 3.47 9.24
C ARG A 152 34.10 3.25 8.77
N GLY A 153 34.95 4.24 9.01
CA GLY A 153 36.37 4.20 8.62
C GLY A 153 36.64 4.38 7.12
N LYS A 154 35.61 4.59 6.29
CA LYS A 154 35.80 4.98 4.89
C LYS A 154 36.02 6.48 4.77
N GLU A 155 36.94 6.85 3.90
CA GLU A 155 37.17 8.24 3.52
C GLU A 155 36.24 8.63 2.37
N PHE A 156 35.71 9.85 2.43
CA PHE A 156 34.83 10.41 1.40
C PHE A 156 35.33 11.79 0.99
N SER A 157 35.38 12.01 -0.31
CA SER A 157 35.87 13.28 -0.89
C SER A 157 34.95 14.48 -0.57
N ASN A 158 33.65 14.22 -0.40
CA ASN A 158 32.63 15.19 0.01
C ASN A 158 31.37 14.45 0.48
N PHE A 159 30.40 15.21 0.99
CA PHE A 159 29.15 14.64 1.47
C PHE A 159 28.29 13.98 0.38
N ASP A 160 28.39 14.42 -0.87
CA ASP A 160 27.65 13.78 -1.97
C ASP A 160 28.26 12.41 -2.34
N ASP A 161 29.57 12.26 -2.17
CA ASP A 161 30.28 10.99 -2.28
C ASP A 161 29.86 10.00 -1.19
N PHE A 162 29.81 10.48 0.07
CA PHE A 162 29.21 9.74 1.18
C PHE A 162 27.76 9.35 0.88
N ARG A 163 26.93 10.28 0.41
CA ARG A 163 25.52 10.04 0.08
C ARG A 163 25.38 8.98 -1.01
N ARG A 164 26.22 9.01 -2.04
CA ARG A 164 26.24 7.99 -3.11
C ARG A 164 26.62 6.62 -2.54
N ALA A 165 27.68 6.56 -1.74
CA ALA A 165 28.13 5.32 -1.11
C ALA A 165 27.04 4.73 -0.20
N PHE A 166 26.40 5.57 0.62
CA PHE A 166 25.27 5.19 1.46
C PHE A 166 24.16 4.51 0.67
N TRP A 167 23.65 5.14 -0.40
CA TRP A 167 22.56 4.53 -1.19
C TRP A 167 23.01 3.26 -1.93
N LYS A 168 24.28 3.17 -2.34
CA LYS A 168 24.83 1.94 -2.92
C LYS A 168 24.85 0.80 -1.90
N GLU A 169 25.27 1.05 -0.66
CA GLU A 169 25.23 0.03 0.40
C GLU A 169 23.79 -0.39 0.74
N VAL A 170 22.86 0.57 0.83
CA VAL A 170 21.42 0.27 1.00
C VAL A 170 20.89 -0.62 -0.12
N SER A 171 21.36 -0.45 -1.35
CA SER A 171 20.93 -1.27 -2.50
C SER A 171 21.44 -2.72 -2.48
N LYS A 172 22.50 -3.00 -1.71
CA LYS A 172 23.11 -4.32 -1.57
C LYS A 172 22.49 -5.13 -0.45
N ASP A 173 21.98 -4.46 0.59
CA ASP A 173 21.30 -5.10 1.71
C ASP A 173 19.90 -5.61 1.27
N PRO A 174 19.63 -6.93 1.25
CA PRO A 174 18.36 -7.45 0.75
C PRO A 174 17.16 -7.02 1.59
N THR A 175 17.34 -6.83 2.90
CA THR A 175 16.30 -6.42 3.85
C THR A 175 15.92 -4.95 3.66
N LEU A 176 16.89 -4.09 3.36
CA LEU A 176 16.67 -2.67 3.11
C LEU A 176 16.27 -2.40 1.65
N ALA A 177 16.96 -3.01 0.68
CA ALA A 177 16.65 -2.86 -0.74
C ALA A 177 15.28 -3.46 -1.10
N GLY A 178 14.90 -4.57 -0.46
CA GLY A 178 13.58 -5.19 -0.58
C GLY A 178 12.44 -4.24 -0.19
N GLN A 179 12.75 -3.11 0.47
CA GLN A 179 11.80 -2.08 0.82
C GLN A 179 11.55 -1.03 -0.28
N PHE A 180 12.03 -1.25 -1.49
CA PHE A 180 11.90 -0.27 -2.56
C PHE A 180 11.43 -0.95 -3.83
N ASN A 181 10.64 -0.24 -4.64
CA ASN A 181 10.30 -0.70 -5.98
C ASN A 181 11.57 -0.79 -6.85
N LEU A 182 11.51 -1.55 -7.93
CA LEU A 182 12.65 -1.79 -8.83
C LEU A 182 13.28 -0.50 -9.37
N SER A 183 12.47 0.53 -9.63
CA SER A 183 12.97 1.84 -10.08
C SER A 183 13.84 2.51 -9.01
N ASN A 184 13.39 2.50 -7.75
CA ASN A 184 14.15 3.02 -6.62
C ASN A 184 15.40 2.17 -6.33
N ILE A 185 15.32 0.84 -6.44
CA ILE A 185 16.50 -0.04 -6.33
C ILE A 185 17.54 0.32 -7.40
N LYS A 186 17.13 0.48 -8.67
CA LYS A 186 18.03 0.90 -9.76
C LYS A 186 18.69 2.24 -9.47
N ARG A 187 17.91 3.22 -8.98
CA ARG A 187 18.45 4.52 -8.56
C ARG A 187 19.52 4.37 -7.48
N MET A 188 19.26 3.57 -6.45
CA MET A 188 20.19 3.36 -5.34
C MET A 188 21.48 2.65 -5.78
N LYS A 189 21.38 1.68 -6.70
CA LYS A 189 22.55 1.05 -7.35
C LYS A 189 23.43 2.09 -8.07
N ASP A 190 22.81 3.12 -8.66
CA ASP A 190 23.50 4.26 -9.27
C ASP A 190 23.97 5.32 -8.24
N GLY A 191 23.80 5.09 -6.93
CA GLY A 191 24.10 6.06 -5.86
C GLY A 191 23.10 7.22 -5.75
N LYS A 192 21.96 7.15 -6.44
CA LYS A 192 20.90 8.16 -6.40
C LYS A 192 19.92 7.84 -5.28
N ALA A 193 19.50 8.87 -4.55
CA ALA A 193 18.48 8.72 -3.53
C ALA A 193 17.15 8.21 -4.13
N PRO A 194 16.45 7.27 -3.46
CA PRO A 194 15.15 6.81 -3.87
C PRO A 194 14.13 7.96 -3.83
N ARG A 195 13.04 7.82 -4.59
CA ARG A 195 11.91 8.75 -4.58
C ARG A 195 11.01 8.46 -3.38
N ALA A 196 10.62 9.51 -2.68
CA ALA A 196 9.62 9.44 -1.61
C ALA A 196 8.21 9.30 -2.19
N ARG A 197 7.23 8.91 -1.35
CA ARG A 197 5.83 8.89 -1.75
C ARG A 197 5.36 10.32 -2.03
N PHE A 198 4.41 10.50 -2.93
CA PHE A 198 3.92 11.82 -3.31
C PHE A 198 3.53 12.69 -2.10
N LYS A 199 2.79 12.11 -1.14
CA LYS A 199 2.37 12.80 0.11
C LYS A 199 3.54 13.29 0.98
N ASP A 200 4.73 12.72 0.82
CA ASP A 200 5.92 13.01 1.62
C ASP A 200 6.89 13.98 0.90
N THR A 201 6.52 14.45 -0.29
CA THR A 201 7.29 15.42 -1.08
C THR A 201 6.92 16.87 -0.75
N VAL A 202 7.82 17.80 -1.09
CA VAL A 202 7.58 19.25 -1.01
C VAL A 202 8.17 19.94 -2.25
N GLY A 203 7.31 20.47 -3.12
CA GLY A 203 7.72 21.10 -4.38
C GLY A 203 8.59 20.16 -5.24
N GLY A 204 9.72 20.66 -5.73
CA GLY A 204 10.69 19.87 -6.51
C GLY A 204 11.42 18.79 -5.71
N ARG A 205 11.40 18.85 -4.37
CA ARG A 205 12.06 17.90 -3.46
C ARG A 205 11.23 16.64 -3.37
N ARG A 206 11.64 15.63 -4.13
CA ARG A 206 10.91 14.37 -4.36
C ARG A 206 11.68 13.11 -3.93
N SER A 207 12.89 13.27 -3.41
CA SER A 207 13.77 12.18 -3.01
C SER A 207 14.03 12.22 -1.52
N PHE A 208 14.47 11.08 -0.98
CA PHE A 208 14.99 11.02 0.38
C PHE A 208 16.24 11.87 0.54
N GLU A 209 16.39 12.45 1.72
CA GLU A 209 17.43 13.41 2.06
C GLU A 209 18.19 12.91 3.29
N LEU A 210 19.51 13.08 3.30
CA LEU A 210 20.33 12.85 4.48
C LEU A 210 20.50 14.18 5.20
N HIS A 211 20.34 14.18 6.52
CA HIS A 211 20.42 15.38 7.34
C HIS A 211 21.24 15.11 8.61
N HIS A 212 22.11 16.04 8.99
CA HIS A 212 22.86 15.96 10.23
C HIS A 212 21.97 16.22 11.45
N VAL A 213 22.00 15.36 12.47
CA VAL A 213 21.18 15.54 13.67
C VAL A 213 21.67 16.75 14.47
N LYS A 214 22.98 16.81 14.70
CA LYS A 214 23.72 17.95 15.22
C LYS A 214 24.32 18.74 14.06
N GLU A 215 24.04 20.03 14.04
CA GLU A 215 24.53 20.93 12.99
C GLU A 215 26.07 20.97 12.97
N ILE A 216 26.64 21.00 11.77
CA ILE A 216 28.10 21.02 11.57
C ILE A 216 28.73 22.23 12.27
N GLN A 217 28.07 23.39 12.18
CA GLN A 217 28.49 24.64 12.83
C GLN A 217 28.55 24.54 14.36
N HIS A 218 27.81 23.60 14.94
CA HIS A 218 27.77 23.37 16.38
C HIS A 218 28.67 22.18 16.80
N GLY A 219 29.63 21.78 15.96
CA GLY A 219 30.54 20.67 16.21
C GLY A 219 29.90 19.31 15.96
N GLY A 220 29.03 19.21 14.94
CA GLY A 220 28.59 17.95 14.37
C GLY A 220 29.59 17.43 13.35
N ASP A 221 30.02 16.17 13.47
CA ASP A 221 30.89 15.53 12.49
C ASP A 221 30.10 15.27 11.18
N VAL A 222 30.73 15.61 10.06
CA VAL A 222 30.16 15.57 8.70
C VAL A 222 29.90 14.14 8.21
N TYR A 223 30.75 13.19 8.60
CA TYR A 223 30.71 11.80 8.13
C TYR A 223 30.39 10.80 9.24
N ASN A 224 30.25 11.26 10.48
CA ASN A 224 29.73 10.43 11.55
C ASN A 224 28.32 9.94 11.23
N VAL A 225 28.21 8.65 10.93
CA VAL A 225 26.97 7.94 10.61
C VAL A 225 25.93 8.03 11.73
N ASP A 226 26.37 8.15 12.98
CA ASP A 226 25.51 8.32 14.17
C ASP A 226 24.99 9.76 14.30
N ASN A 227 25.54 10.69 13.51
CA ASN A 227 25.07 12.07 13.39
C ASN A 227 24.21 12.28 12.14
N ILE A 228 23.85 11.23 11.38
CA ILE A 228 23.11 11.38 10.12
C ILE A 228 21.78 10.59 10.20
N ARG A 229 20.71 11.21 9.72
CA ARG A 229 19.38 10.60 9.59
C ARG A 229 18.84 10.72 8.17
N VAL A 230 17.96 9.79 7.80
CA VAL A 230 17.23 9.80 6.54
C VAL A 230 15.88 10.49 6.74
N ASN A 231 15.53 11.45 5.88
CA ASN A 231 14.27 12.18 5.96
C ASN A 231 13.52 12.19 4.63
N THR A 232 12.20 12.28 4.72
CA THR A 232 11.38 12.77 3.62
C THR A 232 11.51 14.29 3.52
N PRO A 233 11.36 14.88 2.32
CA PRO A 233 11.34 16.33 2.15
C PRO A 233 10.35 17.04 3.07
N ARG A 234 9.16 16.46 3.25
CA ARG A 234 8.13 17.02 4.13
C ARG A 234 8.52 16.96 5.60
N ASN A 235 9.08 15.84 6.08
CA ASN A 235 9.53 15.72 7.46
C ASN A 235 10.70 16.67 7.76
N HIS A 236 11.65 16.78 6.83
CA HIS A 236 12.80 17.67 6.96
C HIS A 236 12.35 19.12 7.19
N ILE A 237 11.38 19.61 6.43
CA ILE A 237 10.84 20.97 6.61
C ILE A 237 10.14 21.12 7.97
N ASN A 238 9.37 20.12 8.41
CA ASN A 238 8.69 20.18 9.70
C ASN A 238 9.67 20.28 10.87
N ILE A 239 10.82 19.59 10.80
CA ILE A 239 11.85 19.65 11.83
C ILE A 239 12.47 21.04 11.94
N HIS A 240 12.70 21.74 10.83
CA HIS A 240 13.24 23.11 10.88
C HIS A 240 12.19 24.17 11.23
N LYS A 241 10.90 23.92 10.94
CA LYS A 241 9.82 24.82 11.35
C LYS A 241 9.60 24.84 12.86
N GLY A 242 9.81 23.71 13.55
CA GLY A 242 9.69 23.62 15.02
C GLY A 242 10.91 24.13 15.80
N LYS A 243 11.96 24.60 15.12
CA LYS A 243 13.17 25.20 15.72
C LYS A 243 13.21 26.73 15.62
N ARG A 244 12.16 27.36 15.06
CA ARG A 244 12.00 28.81 14.97
C ARG A 244 11.09 29.33 16.07
#